data_AF-A0A7X1L3U3-F1
#
_entry.id   AF-A0A7X1L3U3-F1
#
_cell.length_a   1.000
_cell.length_b   1.000
_cell.length_c   1.000
_cell.angle_alpha   90.00
_cell.angle_beta   90.00
_cell.angle_gamma   90.00
#
_symmetry.space_group_name_H-M   'P 1'
#
loop_
_entity.id
_entity.type
_entity.pdbx_description
1 polymer ?
#
loop_
_entity_poly.entity_id
_entity_poly.type
_entity_poly.pdbx_seq_one_letter_code
_entity_poly.pdbx_strand_id
1 'polypeptide(L)'
;MLNVNVAQLSPSELKAIRDLEKSLGDKVCLLAVEKAGALYALEAKMGPNHWERIDLVYPEIDNLTAFFGCHEDAHDAKAALKSFLNSVKAKSLQKRPIRIRLSVPVIDE
;
A
#
# COMPACT_ATOMS: atom_id res chain seq x y z
N MET A 1 6.99 11.11 9.15
CA MET A 1 6.23 10.75 10.37
C MET A 1 5.12 9.80 9.95
N LEU A 2 5.06 8.58 10.50
CA LEU A 2 3.93 7.68 10.29
C LEU A 2 2.69 8.33 10.89
N ASN A 3 1.71 8.66 10.05
CA ASN A 3 0.41 9.16 10.51
C ASN A 3 -0.44 7.92 10.84
N VAL A 4 -0.21 7.35 12.03
CA VAL A 4 -0.89 6.14 12.51
C VAL A 4 -1.93 6.52 13.55
N ASN A 5 -3.18 6.16 13.29
CA ASN A 5 -4.23 6.21 14.29
C ASN A 5 -4.12 4.96 15.16
N VAL A 6 -4.12 5.13 16.49
CA VAL A 6 -4.13 4.00 17.43
C VAL A 6 -5.52 3.36 17.41
N ALA A 7 -5.57 2.03 17.26
CA ALA A 7 -6.85 1.31 17.29
C ALA A 7 -7.48 1.40 18.67
N GLN A 8 -8.78 1.72 18.70
CA GLN A 8 -9.59 1.50 19.89
C GLN A 8 -9.85 0.00 20.06
N LEU A 9 -9.23 -0.59 21.08
CA LEU A 9 -9.35 -2.01 21.37
C LEU A 9 -10.31 -2.25 22.53
N SER A 10 -11.10 -3.31 22.43
CA SER A 10 -11.86 -3.83 23.56
C SER A 10 -10.95 -4.40 24.66
N PRO A 11 -11.43 -4.52 25.91
CA PRO A 11 -10.67 -5.15 26.99
C PRO A 11 -10.21 -6.59 26.68
N SER A 12 -11.00 -7.35 25.91
CA SER A 12 -10.65 -8.71 25.47
C SER A 12 -9.51 -8.72 24.45
N GLU A 13 -9.49 -7.78 23.51
CA GLU A 13 -8.44 -7.68 22.49
C GLU A 13 -7.12 -7.18 23.10
N LEU A 14 -7.18 -6.21 24.03
CA LEU A 14 -6.03 -5.76 24.81
C LEU A 14 -5.39 -6.91 25.59
N LYS A 15 -6.19 -7.78 26.18
CA LYS A 15 -5.70 -8.96 26.89
C LYS A 15 -4.96 -9.90 25.96
N ALA A 16 -5.54 -10.21 24.80
CA ALA A 16 -4.91 -11.08 23.80
C ALA A 16 -3.55 -10.53 23.33
N ILE A 17 -3.46 -9.22 23.07
CA ILE A 17 -2.20 -8.57 22.68
C ILE A 17 -1.16 -8.67 23.79
N ARG A 18 -1.53 -8.37 25.04
CA ARG A 18 -0.61 -8.46 26.18
C ARG A 18 -0.11 -9.88 26.43
N ASP A 19 -0.98 -10.87 26.24
CA ASP A 19 -0.59 -12.27 26.39
C ASP A 19 0.37 -12.71 25.27
N LEU A 20 0.19 -12.17 24.05
CA LEU A 20 1.14 -12.35 22.94
C LEU A 20 2.46 -11.63 23.21
N GLU A 21 2.46 -10.38 23.68
CA GLU A 21 3.67 -9.64 24.08
C GLU A 21 4.51 -10.44 25.10
N LYS A 22 3.86 -11.02 26.12
CA LYS A 22 4.53 -11.89 27.10
C LYS A 22 5.18 -13.11 26.45
N SER A 23 4.54 -13.71 25.44
CA SER A 23 5.11 -14.86 24.73
C SER A 23 6.33 -14.49 23.88
N LEU A 24 6.41 -13.24 23.43
CA LEU A 24 7.51 -12.69 22.64
C LEU A 24 8.66 -12.13 23.51
N GLY A 25 8.44 -12.03 24.83
CA GLY A 25 9.40 -11.56 25.83
C GLY A 25 9.38 -10.05 26.05
N ASP A 26 9.96 -9.61 27.17
CA ASP A 26 9.85 -8.24 27.71
C ASP A 26 10.50 -7.12 26.86
N LYS A 27 11.02 -7.46 25.68
CA LYS A 27 11.64 -6.51 24.74
C LYS A 27 10.73 -6.10 23.59
N VAL A 28 9.57 -6.74 23.43
CA VAL A 28 8.65 -6.52 22.31
C VAL A 28 7.37 -5.89 22.81
N CYS A 29 7.02 -4.73 22.24
CA CYS A 29 5.71 -4.10 22.43
C CYS A 29 4.95 -4.13 21.10
N LEU A 30 3.71 -4.62 21.14
CA LEU A 30 2.81 -4.72 20.00
C LEU A 30 1.87 -3.52 20.00
N LEU A 31 1.92 -2.74 18.92
CA LEU A 31 1.05 -1.59 18.72
C LEU A 31 -0.09 -1.95 17.77
N ALA A 32 -1.32 -1.93 18.28
CA ALA A 32 -2.51 -2.03 17.44
C ALA A 32 -2.85 -0.65 16.86
N VAL A 33 -2.71 -0.53 15.56
CA VAL A 33 -3.11 0.66 14.80
C VAL A 33 -4.45 0.39 14.13
N GLU A 34 -5.28 1.42 13.98
CA GLU A 34 -6.47 1.31 13.15
C GLU A 34 -6.02 0.85 11.77
N LYS A 35 -6.76 -0.11 11.19
CA LYS A 35 -6.63 -0.34 9.75
C LYS A 35 -7.03 0.97 9.09
N ALA A 36 -6.04 1.79 8.71
CA ALA A 36 -6.27 2.92 7.83
C ALA A 36 -7.08 2.37 6.66
N GLY A 37 -8.33 2.84 6.55
CA GLY A 37 -9.34 2.22 5.72
C GLY A 37 -8.80 1.98 4.32
N ALA A 38 -8.81 0.73 3.89
CA ALA A 38 -8.51 0.29 2.53
C ALA A 38 -7.45 1.14 1.79
N LEU A 39 -6.19 0.69 1.83
CA LEU A 39 -5.17 1.28 0.98
C LEU A 39 -5.51 0.94 -0.47
N TYR A 40 -5.70 1.93 -1.32
CA TYR A 40 -5.81 1.71 -2.76
C TYR A 40 -4.39 1.57 -3.32
N ALA A 41 -4.09 0.43 -3.93
CA ALA A 41 -2.80 0.18 -4.57
C ALA A 41 -2.92 0.41 -6.08
N LEU A 42 -1.92 1.08 -6.65
CA LEU A 42 -1.71 1.13 -8.09
C LEU A 42 -0.79 0.00 -8.51
N GLU A 43 -1.30 -0.84 -9.41
CA GLU A 43 -0.56 -1.97 -9.97
C GLU A 43 -0.52 -1.88 -11.49
N ALA A 44 0.61 -2.24 -12.08
CA ALA A 44 0.80 -2.42 -13.51
C ALA A 44 0.79 -3.90 -13.88
N LYS A 45 0.22 -4.23 -15.04
CA LYS A 45 0.18 -5.61 -15.54
C LYS A 45 1.56 -6.03 -16.06
N MET A 46 2.12 -7.11 -15.51
CA MET A 46 3.35 -7.72 -16.06
C MET A 46 3.06 -8.96 -16.91
N GLY A 47 1.91 -9.62 -16.70
CA GLY A 47 1.52 -10.80 -17.46
C GLY A 47 0.08 -11.26 -17.25
N PRO A 48 -0.29 -12.44 -17.77
CA PRO A 48 -1.56 -13.09 -17.43
C PRO A 48 -1.66 -13.31 -15.92
N ASN A 49 -2.74 -12.82 -15.31
CA ASN A 49 -2.98 -12.86 -13.86
C ASN A 49 -1.88 -12.30 -12.94
N HIS A 50 -0.84 -11.68 -13.50
CA HIS A 50 0.26 -11.12 -12.73
C HIS A 50 0.27 -9.60 -12.86
N TRP A 51 0.20 -8.96 -11.70
CA TRP A 51 0.16 -7.51 -11.50
C TRP A 51 1.17 -7.17 -10.42
N GLU A 52 1.92 -6.11 -10.64
CA GLU A 52 2.99 -5.67 -9.75
C GLU A 52 2.81 -4.19 -9.42
N ARG A 53 3.24 -3.77 -8.24
CA ARG A 53 3.17 -2.38 -7.80
C ARG A 53 3.91 -1.43 -8.75
N ILE A 54 3.32 -0.27 -9.03
CA ILE A 54 3.88 0.67 -10.01
C ILE A 54 5.27 1.20 -9.66
N ASP A 55 5.62 1.32 -8.39
CA ASP A 55 6.94 1.79 -7.95
C ASP A 55 8.05 0.76 -8.18
N LEU A 56 7.71 -0.53 -8.20
CA LEU A 56 8.62 -1.60 -8.58
C LEU A 56 8.74 -1.75 -10.10
N VAL A 57 7.67 -1.43 -10.82
CA VAL A 57 7.62 -1.52 -12.30
C VAL A 57 8.31 -0.33 -12.98
N TYR A 58 8.28 0.84 -12.34
CA TYR A 58 8.88 2.08 -12.85
C TYR A 58 9.84 2.69 -11.83
N PRO A 59 10.93 1.98 -11.46
CA PRO A 59 11.88 2.46 -10.44
C PRO A 59 12.61 3.74 -10.86
N GLU A 60 12.60 4.09 -12.13
CA GLU A 60 13.23 5.29 -12.68
C GLU A 60 12.41 6.57 -12.44
N ILE A 61 11.17 6.45 -11.94
CA ILE A 61 10.34 7.59 -11.58
C ILE A 61 10.55 7.89 -10.09
N ASP A 62 11.33 8.93 -9.82
CA ASP A 62 11.58 9.37 -8.44
C ASP A 62 10.28 9.68 -7.69
N ASN A 63 10.19 9.20 -6.45
CA ASN A 63 9.07 9.42 -5.53
C ASN A 63 7.70 8.95 -6.08
N LEU A 64 7.67 7.89 -6.88
CA LEU A 64 6.41 7.30 -7.35
C LEU A 64 5.65 6.60 -6.21
N THR A 65 4.58 7.22 -5.73
CA THR A 65 3.69 6.62 -4.71
C THR A 65 2.77 5.56 -5.32
N ALA A 66 2.75 4.36 -4.75
CA ALA A 66 1.88 3.26 -5.18
C ALA A 66 0.64 3.04 -4.30
N PHE A 67 0.56 3.66 -3.11
CA PHE A 67 -0.53 3.46 -2.16
C PHE A 67 -1.22 4.77 -1.80
N PHE A 68 -2.54 4.72 -1.67
CA PHE A 68 -3.37 5.90 -1.43
C PHE A 68 -4.44 5.59 -0.38
N GLY A 69 -4.76 6.57 0.47
CA GLY A 69 -5.74 6.42 1.54
C GLY A 69 -7.20 6.52 1.07
N CYS A 70 -7.45 7.02 -0.13
CA CYS A 70 -8.79 7.07 -0.73
C CYS A 70 -8.75 6.72 -2.24
N HIS A 71 -9.92 6.40 -2.80
CA HIS A 71 -10.03 5.98 -4.19
C HIS A 71 -9.73 7.11 -5.18
N GLU A 72 -10.15 8.34 -4.82
CA GLU A 72 -10.00 9.54 -5.65
C GLU A 72 -8.52 9.87 -5.86
N ASP A 73 -7.72 9.90 -4.79
CA ASP A 73 -6.27 10.11 -4.89
C ASP A 73 -5.59 9.04 -5.78
N ALA A 74 -5.99 7.77 -5.64
CA ALA A 74 -5.48 6.70 -6.48
C ALA A 74 -5.88 6.87 -7.95
N HIS A 75 -7.09 7.34 -8.20
CA HIS A 75 -7.60 7.60 -9.54
C HIS A 75 -6.83 8.75 -10.22
N ASP A 76 -6.61 9.84 -9.50
CA ASP A 76 -5.89 11.00 -10.00
C ASP A 76 -4.41 10.68 -10.24
N ALA A 77 -3.77 9.95 -9.32
CA ALA A 77 -2.41 9.47 -9.50
C ALA A 77 -2.29 8.52 -10.71
N LYS A 78 -3.25 7.62 -10.91
CA LYS A 78 -3.31 6.75 -12.11
C LYS A 78 -3.45 7.57 -13.39
N ALA A 79 -4.29 8.60 -13.41
CA ALA A 79 -4.47 9.46 -14.57
C ALA A 79 -3.19 10.24 -14.89
N ALA A 80 -2.54 10.80 -13.87
CA ALA A 80 -1.27 11.50 -13.98
C ALA A 80 -0.15 10.58 -14.51
N LEU A 81 -0.02 9.37 -13.95
CA LEU A 81 0.97 8.39 -14.40
C LEU A 81 0.72 7.98 -15.86
N LYS A 82 -0.53 7.73 -16.26
CA LYS A 82 -0.87 7.45 -17.66
C LYS A 82 -0.48 8.60 -18.58
N SER A 83 -0.71 9.85 -18.16
CA SER A 83 -0.33 11.03 -18.93
C SER A 83 1.19 11.14 -19.09
N PHE A 84 1.93 10.94 -17.98
CA PHE A 84 3.39 10.93 -17.98
C PHE A 84 3.97 9.85 -18.89
N LEU A 85 3.46 8.62 -18.83
CA LEU A 85 3.88 7.50 -19.68
C LEU A 85 3.59 7.71 -21.17
N ASN A 86 2.66 8.61 -21.52
CA ASN A 86 2.43 9.02 -22.91
C ASN A 86 3.31 10.20 -23.34
N SER A 87 4.02 10.84 -22.40
CA SER A 87 4.85 12.00 -22.70
C SER A 87 6.19 11.59 -23.32
N VAL A 88 6.82 12.52 -24.04
CA VAL A 88 8.14 12.33 -24.64
C VAL A 88 9.22 12.03 -23.58
N LYS A 89 9.02 12.48 -22.33
CA LYS A 89 9.95 12.25 -21.21
C LYS A 89 9.98 10.79 -20.76
N ALA A 90 8.94 10.01 -21.03
CA ALA A 90 8.83 8.60 -20.65
C ALA A 90 9.14 7.63 -21.80
N LYS A 91 9.78 8.10 -22.89
CA LYS A 91 10.05 7.28 -24.09
C LYS A 91 10.84 5.99 -23.83
N SER A 92 11.64 5.93 -22.77
CA SER A 92 12.37 4.73 -22.33
C SER A 92 11.51 3.75 -21.53
N LEU A 93 10.37 4.18 -21.00
CA LEU A 93 9.51 3.38 -20.13
C LEU A 93 8.48 2.61 -20.95
N GLN A 94 8.32 1.32 -20.64
CA GLN A 94 7.29 0.51 -21.27
C GLN A 94 5.91 0.81 -20.69
N LYS A 95 5.00 1.32 -21.52
CA LYS A 95 3.61 1.54 -21.14
C LYS A 95 2.91 0.21 -20.83
N ARG A 96 2.26 0.13 -19.67
CA ARG A 96 1.51 -1.05 -19.20
C ARG A 96 0.10 -0.65 -18.77
N PRO A 97 -0.89 -1.56 -18.86
CA PRO A 97 -2.19 -1.37 -18.22
C PRO A 97 -2.01 -1.19 -16.71
N ILE A 98 -2.62 -0.15 -16.14
CA ILE A 98 -2.60 0.16 -14.71
C ILE A 98 -4.00 0.00 -14.14
N ARG A 99 -4.12 -0.65 -12.98
CA ARG A 99 -5.37 -0.77 -12.23
C ARG A 99 -5.24 -0.17 -10.84
N ILE A 100 -6.40 0.19 -10.27
CA ILE A 100 -6.53 0.49 -8.85
C ILE A 100 -7.05 -0.79 -8.21
N ARG A 101 -6.38 -1.28 -7.18
CA ARG A 101 -6.80 -2.43 -6.38
C ARG A 101 -7.09 -1.97 -4.97
N LEU A 102 -8.22 -2.41 -4.41
CA LEU A 102 -8.44 -2.31 -2.98
C LEU A 102 -7.45 -3.24 -2.28
N SER A 103 -6.37 -2.69 -1.71
CA SER A 103 -5.51 -3.45 -0.81
C SER A 103 -6.12 -3.37 0.58
N VAL A 104 -6.85 -4.43 0.93
CA VAL A 104 -6.92 -4.84 2.33
C VAL A 104 -5.49 -5.23 2.69
N PRO A 105 -4.92 -4.83 3.84
CA PRO A 105 -3.61 -5.31 4.23
C PRO A 105 -3.63 -6.84 4.23
N VAL A 106 -3.00 -7.44 3.22
CA VAL A 106 -2.69 -8.85 3.19
C VAL A 106 -1.42 -8.97 4.03
N ILE A 107 -1.59 -9.47 5.24
CA ILE A 107 -0.48 -9.99 6.02
C ILE A 107 -0.26 -11.38 5.43
N ASP A 108 0.81 -11.55 4.64
CA ASP A 108 1.25 -12.89 4.24
C ASP A 108 1.70 -13.64 5.50
N GLU A 109 1.24 -14.90 5.65
CA GLU A 109 1.53 -15.82 6.77
C GLU A 109 3.01 -16.21 6.86
#